data_AF-A0A2M8ITD1-F1
#
_entry.id   AF-A0A2M8ITD1-F1
#
_cell.length_a   1.000
_cell.length_b   1.000
_cell.length_c   1.000
_cell.angle_alpha   90.00
_cell.angle_beta   90.00
_cell.angle_gamma   90.00
#
_symmetry.space_group_name_H-M   'P 1'
#
loop_
_entity.id
_entity.type
_entity.pdbx_description
1 polymer ?
#
loop_
_entity_poly.entity_id
_entity_poly.type
_entity_poly.pdbx_seq_one_letter_code
_entity_poly.pdbx_strand_id
1 'polypeptide(L)'
;MKRLALALVATAGFAFPAWAGEQFVDATGFAVSGYDVVAYRGLTQAPVGSAQPAAVPGKASITADYNGATFAFATEENRATFLERPEYYAPQYDGHCAYGVSKGGKVPGNPNLWRIVDDKLYLNITENVVGFWEEDIPGNITLAEDNWVGIEPNEASTNPIPNFTSPAPVRE
;
A
#
# COMPACT_ATOMS: atom_id res chain seq x y z
N MET A 1 24.03 57.01 -22.67
CA MET A 1 22.80 56.59 -21.95
C MET A 1 22.74 55.08 -21.96
N LYS A 2 22.78 54.44 -20.78
CA LYS A 2 22.95 52.99 -20.59
C LYS A 2 21.72 52.22 -21.11
N ARG A 3 21.95 51.21 -21.96
CA ARG A 3 20.94 50.25 -22.40
C ARG A 3 20.74 49.23 -21.29
N LEU A 4 19.56 49.20 -20.67
CA LEU A 4 19.15 48.11 -19.78
C LEU A 4 18.60 46.96 -20.64
N ALA A 5 19.33 45.85 -20.69
CA ALA A 5 18.82 44.59 -21.21
C ALA A 5 18.14 43.84 -20.05
N LEU A 6 16.83 43.61 -20.18
CA LEU A 6 16.07 42.78 -19.25
C LEU A 6 16.33 41.32 -19.60
N ALA A 7 17.08 40.61 -18.77
CA ALA A 7 17.24 39.16 -18.91
C ALA A 7 16.06 38.46 -18.25
N LEU A 8 15.17 37.86 -19.06
CA LEU A 8 14.17 36.91 -18.58
C LEU A 8 14.91 35.62 -18.21
N VAL A 9 15.01 35.33 -16.92
CA VAL A 9 15.40 34.00 -16.43
C VAL A 9 14.15 33.13 -16.42
N ALA A 10 13.97 32.31 -17.45
CA ALA A 10 12.97 31.25 -17.46
C ALA A 10 13.50 30.09 -16.58
N THR A 11 13.07 30.03 -15.32
CA THR A 11 13.28 28.84 -14.49
C THR A 11 12.33 27.74 -14.97
N ALA A 12 12.83 26.85 -15.82
CA ALA A 12 12.18 25.57 -16.07
C ALA A 12 12.27 24.74 -14.78
N GLY A 13 11.15 24.64 -14.05
CA GLY A 13 11.03 23.72 -12.92
C GLY A 13 11.09 22.29 -13.44
N PHE A 14 12.17 21.58 -13.15
CA PHE A 14 12.19 20.13 -13.26
C PHE A 14 11.24 19.59 -12.19
N ALA A 15 10.02 19.23 -12.58
CA ALA A 15 9.19 18.35 -11.78
C ALA A 15 9.86 16.98 -11.83
N PHE A 16 10.59 16.62 -10.76
CA PHE A 16 10.94 15.23 -10.55
C PHE A 16 9.62 14.46 -10.44
N PRO A 17 9.39 13.39 -11.23
CA PRO A 17 8.28 12.50 -10.95
C PRO A 17 8.43 12.07 -9.49
N ALA A 18 7.42 12.35 -8.67
CA ALA A 18 7.33 11.77 -7.34
C ALA A 18 7.19 10.26 -7.56
N TRP A 19 8.31 9.55 -7.44
CA TRP A 19 8.30 8.10 -7.46
C TRP A 19 7.65 7.71 -6.13
N ALA A 20 6.47 7.11 -6.20
CA ALA A 20 5.90 6.44 -5.04
C ALA A 20 6.93 5.41 -4.52
N GLY A 21 6.93 5.19 -3.21
CA GLY A 21 7.86 4.27 -2.56
C GLY A 21 7.79 2.85 -3.10
N GLU A 22 8.83 2.07 -2.82
CA GLU A 22 8.85 0.65 -3.19
C GLU A 22 7.75 -0.12 -2.45
N GLN A 23 6.94 -0.83 -3.24
CA GLN A 23 5.93 -1.76 -2.76
C GLN A 23 6.57 -2.90 -1.95
N PHE A 24 5.98 -3.23 -0.81
CA PHE A 24 6.32 -4.45 -0.09
C PHE A 24 5.97 -5.67 -0.95
N VAL A 25 6.99 -6.45 -1.28
CA VAL A 25 6.88 -7.73 -1.98
C VAL A 25 7.54 -8.80 -1.11
N ASP A 26 6.76 -9.79 -0.72
CA ASP A 26 7.28 -10.92 0.06
C ASP A 26 7.82 -12.04 -0.85
N ALA A 27 8.07 -13.22 -0.27
CA ALA A 27 8.59 -14.38 -1.01
C ALA A 27 7.66 -14.90 -2.12
N THR A 28 6.41 -14.44 -2.21
CA THR A 28 5.53 -14.75 -3.34
C THR A 28 5.98 -14.07 -4.63
N GLY A 29 6.68 -12.93 -4.54
CA GLY A 29 7.01 -12.09 -5.68
C GLY A 29 5.89 -11.14 -6.13
N PHE A 30 4.78 -11.06 -5.37
CA PHE A 30 3.64 -10.21 -5.68
C PHE A 30 3.40 -9.13 -4.62
N ALA A 31 2.88 -7.99 -5.05
CA ALA A 31 2.35 -6.98 -4.14
C ALA A 31 1.21 -7.57 -3.29
N VAL A 32 1.11 -7.11 -2.04
CA VAL A 32 0.06 -7.54 -1.09
C VAL A 32 0.01 -9.07 -0.96
N SER A 33 1.17 -9.72 -1.05
CA SER A 33 1.34 -11.17 -0.97
C SER A 33 0.47 -11.95 -1.98
N GLY A 34 0.10 -11.35 -3.11
CA GLY A 34 -0.70 -11.97 -4.16
C GLY A 34 -2.21 -11.91 -3.97
N TYR A 35 -2.70 -11.11 -3.03
CA TYR A 35 -4.14 -10.90 -2.82
C TYR A 35 -4.70 -9.78 -3.70
N ASP A 36 -5.98 -9.92 -4.04
CA ASP A 36 -6.68 -8.98 -4.90
C ASP A 36 -7.07 -7.70 -4.15
N VAL A 37 -6.40 -6.60 -4.50
CA VAL A 37 -6.63 -5.29 -3.88
C VAL A 37 -7.99 -4.66 -4.20
N VAL A 38 -8.62 -5.04 -5.32
CA VAL A 38 -9.96 -4.57 -5.68
C VAL A 38 -11.01 -5.29 -4.85
N ALA A 39 -10.79 -6.58 -4.58
CA ALA A 39 -11.74 -7.40 -3.85
C ALA A 39 -12.05 -6.90 -2.43
N TYR A 40 -11.12 -6.21 -1.76
CA TYR A 40 -11.38 -5.60 -0.43
C TYR A 40 -12.62 -4.72 -0.40
N ARG A 41 -12.90 -4.00 -1.50
CA ARG A 41 -14.05 -3.08 -1.60
C ARG A 41 -15.40 -3.82 -1.62
N GLY A 42 -15.40 -5.11 -1.97
CA GLY A 42 -16.58 -5.97 -1.93
C GLY A 42 -16.78 -6.72 -0.62
N LEU A 43 -15.82 -6.63 0.32
CA LEU A 43 -15.90 -7.31 1.61
C LEU A 43 -16.54 -6.41 2.66
N THR A 44 -17.50 -6.94 3.41
CA THR A 44 -18.08 -6.24 4.56
C THR A 44 -17.05 -6.14 5.68
N GLN A 45 -16.56 -4.94 5.96
CA GLN A 45 -15.61 -4.71 7.04
C GLN A 45 -16.21 -5.07 8.40
N ALA A 46 -15.44 -5.80 9.20
CA ALA A 46 -15.79 -6.07 10.59
C ALA A 46 -15.65 -4.80 11.45
N PRO A 47 -16.45 -4.68 12.53
CA PRO A 47 -16.28 -3.63 13.54
C PRO A 47 -14.85 -3.59 14.11
N VAL A 48 -14.48 -2.47 14.73
CA VAL A 48 -13.23 -2.36 15.49
C VAL A 48 -13.20 -3.40 16.62
N GLY A 49 -12.05 -4.03 16.84
CA GLY A 49 -11.85 -5.11 17.81
C GLY A 49 -12.30 -6.48 17.33
N SER A 50 -12.69 -6.64 16.06
CA SER A 50 -13.08 -7.92 15.45
C SER A 50 -12.20 -8.26 14.25
N ALA A 51 -11.97 -9.55 14.02
CA ALA A 51 -11.23 -10.02 12.87
C ALA A 51 -11.96 -9.66 11.56
N GLN A 52 -11.21 -9.16 10.58
CA GLN A 52 -11.73 -8.92 9.23
C GLN A 52 -12.01 -10.23 8.50
N PRO A 53 -12.92 -10.22 7.50
CA PRO A 53 -13.02 -11.34 6.59
C PRO A 53 -11.69 -11.54 5.85
N ALA A 54 -11.39 -12.81 5.56
CA ALA A 54 -10.20 -13.17 4.80
C ALA A 54 -10.18 -12.46 3.44
N ALA A 55 -9.01 -11.97 3.05
CA ALA A 55 -8.81 -11.34 1.75
C ALA A 55 -8.99 -12.37 0.63
N VAL A 56 -9.39 -11.91 -0.55
CA VAL A 56 -9.60 -12.80 -1.71
C VAL A 56 -8.27 -13.02 -2.41
N PRO A 57 -7.79 -14.27 -2.55
CA PRO A 57 -6.54 -14.53 -3.24
C PRO A 57 -6.67 -14.22 -4.73
N GLY A 58 -5.66 -13.54 -5.29
CA GLY A 58 -5.54 -13.37 -6.73
C GLY A 58 -5.10 -14.66 -7.42
N LYS A 59 -5.13 -14.66 -8.76
CA LYS A 59 -4.65 -15.76 -9.60
C LYS A 59 -3.33 -15.37 -10.28
N ALA A 60 -2.38 -16.30 -10.33
CA ALA A 60 -1.08 -16.05 -10.95
C ALA A 60 -1.19 -15.79 -12.47
N SER A 61 -2.29 -16.21 -13.08
CA SER A 61 -2.62 -15.97 -14.49
C SER A 61 -3.26 -14.61 -14.77
N ILE A 62 -3.73 -13.88 -13.75
CA ILE A 62 -4.44 -12.61 -13.90
C ILE A 62 -3.69 -11.52 -13.12
N THR A 63 -2.84 -10.76 -13.81
CA THR A 63 -1.87 -9.87 -13.17
C THR A 63 -1.74 -8.52 -13.86
N ALA A 64 -1.34 -7.49 -13.11
CA ALA A 64 -0.98 -6.18 -13.65
C ALA A 64 0.19 -5.58 -12.88
N ASP A 65 1.08 -4.88 -13.59
CA ASP A 65 2.20 -4.19 -12.97
C ASP A 65 1.83 -2.75 -12.62
N TYR A 66 2.17 -2.34 -11.40
CA TYR A 66 1.98 -0.97 -10.92
C TYR A 66 3.02 -0.65 -9.84
N ASN A 67 3.55 0.57 -9.86
CA ASN A 67 4.54 1.06 -8.90
C ASN A 67 5.70 0.07 -8.63
N GLY A 68 6.24 -0.52 -9.71
CA GLY A 68 7.37 -1.44 -9.64
C GLY A 68 7.06 -2.84 -9.11
N ALA A 69 5.80 -3.18 -8.82
CA ALA A 69 5.40 -4.51 -8.37
C ALA A 69 4.28 -5.12 -9.21
N THR A 70 4.22 -6.45 -9.20
CA THR A 70 3.16 -7.22 -9.85
C THR A 70 2.01 -7.49 -8.88
N PHE A 71 0.82 -7.01 -9.22
CA PHE A 71 -0.43 -7.30 -8.52
C PHE A 71 -1.13 -8.49 -9.17
N ALA A 72 -1.81 -9.30 -8.36
CA ALA A 72 -2.62 -10.43 -8.83
C ALA A 72 -4.10 -10.23 -8.49
N PHE A 73 -4.99 -10.69 -9.36
CA PHE A 73 -6.44 -10.46 -9.26
C PHE A 73 -7.22 -11.77 -9.32
N ALA A 74 -8.35 -11.82 -8.61
CA ALA A 74 -9.23 -12.98 -8.58
C ALA A 74 -10.00 -13.14 -9.89
N THR A 75 -10.27 -12.02 -10.58
CA THR A 75 -11.01 -11.94 -11.84
C THR A 75 -10.38 -10.94 -12.82
N GLU A 76 -10.61 -11.13 -14.12
CA GLU A 76 -10.22 -10.16 -15.16
C GLU A 76 -10.92 -8.81 -15.00
N GLU A 77 -12.15 -8.81 -14.47
CA GLU A 77 -12.91 -7.60 -14.16
C GLU A 77 -12.23 -6.77 -13.06
N ASN A 78 -11.75 -7.42 -12.00
CA ASN A 78 -10.99 -6.75 -10.94
C ASN A 78 -9.67 -6.19 -11.48
N ARG A 79 -8.96 -6.95 -12.33
CA ARG A 79 -7.76 -6.46 -13.01
C ARG A 79 -8.04 -5.22 -13.87
N ALA A 80 -9.11 -5.24 -14.66
CA ALA A 80 -9.50 -4.10 -15.49
C ALA A 80 -9.84 -2.88 -14.62
N THR A 81 -10.61 -3.09 -13.55
CA THR A 81 -10.98 -2.06 -12.57
C THR A 81 -9.76 -1.43 -11.90
N PHE A 82 -8.77 -2.24 -11.54
CA PHE A 82 -7.50 -1.76 -10.98
C PHE A 82 -6.75 -0.85 -11.96
N LEU A 83 -6.65 -1.25 -13.23
CA LEU A 83 -5.94 -0.49 -14.26
C LEU A 83 -6.57 0.87 -14.57
N GLU A 84 -7.85 1.07 -14.24
CA GLU A 84 -8.51 2.37 -14.40
C GLU A 84 -8.06 3.39 -13.35
N ARG A 85 -7.76 2.95 -12.12
CA ARG A 85 -7.39 3.84 -11.01
C ARG A 85 -6.53 3.13 -9.94
N PRO A 86 -5.31 2.69 -10.28
CA PRO A 86 -4.52 1.81 -9.44
C PRO A 86 -4.19 2.42 -8.06
N GLU A 87 -3.98 3.74 -8.00
CA GLU A 87 -3.68 4.49 -6.78
C GLU A 87 -4.80 4.45 -5.73
N TYR A 88 -6.04 4.14 -6.12
CA TYR A 88 -7.16 4.01 -5.19
C TYR A 88 -7.30 2.63 -4.58
N TYR A 89 -6.82 1.61 -5.29
CA TYR A 89 -6.90 0.23 -4.82
C TYR A 89 -5.61 -0.18 -4.11
N ALA A 90 -4.46 0.36 -4.51
CA ALA A 90 -3.19 0.11 -3.85
C ALA A 90 -3.24 0.52 -2.36
N PRO A 91 -2.53 -0.19 -1.46
CA PRO A 91 -2.46 0.19 -0.06
C PRO A 91 -1.80 1.57 0.14
N GLN A 92 -2.29 2.34 1.10
CA GLN A 92 -1.86 3.72 1.37
C GLN A 92 -0.35 3.87 1.65
N TYR A 93 0.28 2.83 2.19
CA TYR A 93 1.69 2.82 2.52
C TYR A 93 2.41 1.71 1.76
N ASP A 94 2.13 1.56 0.47
CA ASP A 94 2.85 0.64 -0.43
C ASP A 94 2.97 -0.80 0.09
N GLY A 95 1.92 -1.30 0.75
CA GLY A 95 1.89 -2.65 1.33
C GLY A 95 2.59 -2.80 2.68
N HIS A 96 3.13 -1.72 3.26
CA HIS A 96 3.71 -1.68 4.60
C HIS A 96 2.63 -1.51 5.69
N CYS A 97 2.95 -1.97 6.89
CA CYS A 97 2.09 -1.88 8.08
C CYS A 97 1.83 -0.41 8.46
N ALA A 98 0.56 -0.01 8.50
CA ALA A 98 0.14 1.35 8.82
C ALA A 98 0.57 1.78 10.24
N TYR A 99 0.46 0.89 11.22
CA TYR A 99 0.99 1.17 12.56
C TYR A 99 2.52 1.20 12.60
N GLY A 100 3.20 0.38 11.79
CA GLY A 100 4.65 0.44 11.64
C GLY A 100 5.09 1.83 11.17
N VAL A 101 4.43 2.34 10.14
CA VAL A 101 4.67 3.68 9.59
C VAL A 101 4.36 4.77 10.62
N SER A 102 3.30 4.62 11.43
CA SER A 102 3.00 5.56 12.52
C SER A 102 4.09 5.61 13.61
N LYS A 103 4.94 4.59 13.69
CA LYS A 103 6.12 4.52 14.56
C LYS A 103 7.44 4.76 13.82
N GLY A 104 7.39 5.24 12.58
CA GLY A 104 8.56 5.58 11.77
C GLY A 104 9.28 4.38 11.14
N GLY A 105 8.63 3.23 11.03
CA GLY A 105 9.21 2.00 10.46
C GLY A 105 8.45 1.47 9.24
N LYS A 106 9.18 0.89 8.28
CA LYS A 106 8.61 0.15 7.15
C LYS A 106 8.72 -1.35 7.41
N VAL A 107 7.64 -1.94 7.91
CA VAL A 107 7.52 -3.39 8.16
C VAL A 107 6.38 -3.98 7.32
N PRO A 108 6.40 -5.29 7.00
CA PRO A 108 5.40 -5.93 6.15
C PRO A 108 3.96 -5.69 6.58
N GLY A 109 3.04 -5.47 5.64
CA GLY A 109 1.60 -5.54 5.87
C GLY A 109 1.07 -6.96 5.61
N ASN A 110 0.22 -7.47 6.50
CA ASN A 110 -0.49 -8.73 6.29
C ASN A 110 -1.78 -8.48 5.50
N PRO A 111 -2.02 -9.17 4.37
CA PRO A 111 -3.20 -8.96 3.54
C PRO A 111 -4.53 -9.27 4.25
N ASN A 112 -4.51 -10.11 5.29
CA ASN A 112 -5.73 -10.44 6.05
C ASN A 112 -6.01 -9.48 7.22
N LEU A 113 -5.08 -8.56 7.51
CA LEU A 113 -5.19 -7.61 8.62
C LEU A 113 -5.36 -6.19 8.07
N TRP A 114 -6.48 -5.99 7.39
CA TRP A 114 -6.74 -4.80 6.59
C TRP A 114 -7.81 -3.90 7.21
N ARG A 115 -7.88 -2.64 6.78
CA ARG A 115 -9.05 -1.79 7.01
C ARG A 115 -9.11 -0.74 5.91
N ILE A 116 -10.30 -0.39 5.45
CA ILE A 116 -10.50 0.81 4.65
C ILE A 116 -10.99 1.92 5.57
N VAL A 117 -10.33 3.07 5.50
CA VAL A 117 -10.66 4.29 6.25
C VAL A 117 -10.50 5.46 5.30
N ASP A 118 -11.52 6.31 5.19
CA ASP A 118 -11.54 7.46 4.26
C ASP A 118 -11.05 7.07 2.86
N ASP A 119 -11.67 6.01 2.32
CA ASP A 119 -11.40 5.48 0.99
C ASP A 119 -9.98 4.95 0.72
N LYS A 120 -9.12 4.87 1.73
CA LYS A 120 -7.75 4.33 1.63
C LYS A 120 -7.65 2.93 2.25
N LEU A 121 -6.91 2.03 1.60
CA LEU A 121 -6.63 0.68 2.12
C LEU A 121 -5.41 0.68 3.02
N TYR A 122 -5.56 0.23 4.26
CA TYR A 122 -4.49 0.08 5.24
C TYR A 122 -4.29 -1.39 5.58
N LEU A 123 -3.02 -1.81 5.72
CA LEU A 123 -2.64 -3.14 6.18
C LEU A 123 -1.89 -3.02 7.51
N ASN A 124 -1.99 -4.03 8.37
CA ASN A 124 -1.21 -4.16 9.61
C ASN A 124 -0.49 -5.52 9.64
N ILE A 125 0.56 -5.66 10.44
CA ILE A 125 1.44 -6.83 10.39
C ILE A 125 0.95 -8.04 11.19
N THR A 126 0.42 -7.81 12.40
CA THR A 126 -0.03 -8.87 13.33
C THR A 126 -1.31 -8.45 14.03
N GLU A 127 -2.06 -9.43 14.57
CA GLU A 127 -3.33 -9.18 15.27
C GLU A 127 -3.15 -8.24 16.48
N ASN A 128 -2.05 -8.40 17.24
CA ASN A 128 -1.74 -7.49 18.34
C ASN A 128 -1.52 -6.05 17.85
N VAL A 129 -0.88 -5.89 16.69
CA VAL A 129 -0.64 -4.57 16.08
C VAL A 129 -1.94 -3.96 15.53
N VAL A 130 -2.88 -4.79 15.04
CA VAL A 130 -4.24 -4.31 14.73
C VAL A 130 -4.86 -3.69 15.98
N GLY A 131 -4.75 -4.34 17.15
CA GLY A 131 -5.22 -3.78 18.42
C GLY A 131 -4.66 -2.38 18.70
N PHE A 132 -3.33 -2.20 18.66
CA PHE A 132 -2.71 -0.90 18.89
C PHE A 132 -3.07 0.16 17.84
N TRP A 133 -3.24 -0.25 16.59
CA TRP A 133 -3.65 0.66 15.53
C TRP A 133 -5.10 1.13 15.72
N GLU A 134 -5.97 0.21 16.13
CA GLU A 134 -7.40 0.45 16.32
C GLU A 134 -7.75 1.24 17.59
N GLU A 135 -6.83 1.34 18.58
CA GLU A 135 -6.99 2.18 19.77
C GLU A 135 -7.21 3.67 19.42
N ASP A 136 -6.55 4.15 18.36
CA ASP A 136 -6.70 5.51 17.84
C ASP A 136 -6.38 5.53 16.34
N ILE A 137 -7.33 5.08 15.51
CA ILE A 137 -7.16 5.03 14.05
C ILE A 137 -6.81 6.43 13.48
N PRO A 138 -7.55 7.51 13.78
CA PRO A 138 -7.24 8.83 13.22
C PRO A 138 -5.87 9.36 13.65
N GLY A 139 -5.51 9.20 14.92
CA GLY A 139 -4.20 9.62 15.43
C GLY A 139 -3.06 8.81 14.83
N ASN A 140 -3.22 7.50 14.69
CA ASN A 140 -2.22 6.64 14.04
C ASN A 140 -2.08 6.94 12.55
N ILE A 141 -3.16 7.29 11.85
CA ILE A 141 -3.08 7.74 10.44
C ILE A 141 -2.31 9.05 10.36
N THR A 142 -2.63 10.03 11.21
CA THR A 142 -1.95 11.33 11.23
C THR A 142 -0.44 11.16 11.44
N LEU A 143 -0.05 10.38 12.45
CA LEU A 143 1.36 10.06 12.71
C LEU A 143 2.03 9.33 11.54
N ALA A 144 1.30 8.43 10.88
CA ALA A 144 1.82 7.71 9.74
C ALA A 144 2.01 8.62 8.52
N GLU A 145 1.07 9.53 8.24
CA GLU A 145 1.21 10.52 7.16
C GLU A 145 2.41 11.46 7.40
N ASP A 146 2.60 11.93 8.63
CA ASP A 146 3.75 12.77 9.00
C ASP A 146 5.08 12.02 8.83
N ASN A 147 5.16 10.77 9.27
CA ASN A 147 6.36 9.95 9.14
C ASN A 147 6.63 9.52 7.70
N TRP A 148 5.58 9.25 6.92
CA TRP A 148 5.68 8.68 5.57
C TRP A 148 6.58 9.52 4.66
N VAL A 149 6.40 10.84 4.68
CA VAL A 149 7.21 11.78 3.88
C VAL A 149 8.72 11.61 4.12
N GLY A 150 9.12 11.24 5.34
CA GLY A 150 10.53 11.04 5.70
C GLY A 150 11.05 9.61 5.53
N ILE A 151 10.16 8.60 5.44
CA ILE A 151 10.56 7.19 5.41
C ILE A 151 10.22 6.46 4.11
N GLU A 152 9.34 7.00 3.28
CA GLU A 152 8.98 6.44 1.97
C GLU A 152 10.21 6.02 1.13
N PRO A 153 11.24 6.86 0.95
CA PRO A 153 12.42 6.50 0.16
C PRO A 153 13.39 5.55 0.88
N ASN A 154 13.18 5.26 2.18
CA ASN A 154 14.06 4.38 2.94
C ASN A 154 13.78 2.90 2.63
N GLU A 155 14.80 2.08 2.82
CA GLU A 155 14.67 0.62 2.71
C GLU A 155 13.65 0.08 3.74
N ALA A 156 12.87 -0.91 3.31
CA ALA A 156 11.95 -1.62 4.19
C ALA A 156 12.65 -2.76 4.96
N SER A 157 12.04 -3.19 6.05
CA SER A 157 12.44 -4.41 6.75
C SER A 157 12.39 -5.62 5.81
N THR A 158 13.45 -6.42 5.80
CA THR A 158 13.52 -7.68 5.05
C THR A 158 12.91 -8.87 5.79
N ASN A 159 12.43 -8.67 7.03
CA ASN A 159 11.76 -9.74 7.77
C ASN A 159 10.43 -10.13 7.11
N PRO A 160 10.06 -11.42 7.12
CA PRO A 160 8.77 -11.87 6.63
C PRO A 160 7.64 -11.45 7.59
N ILE A 161 6.40 -11.55 7.11
CA ILE A 161 5.21 -11.41 7.97
C ILE A 161 5.23 -12.55 9.01
N PRO A 162 5.21 -12.26 10.33
CA PRO A 162 5.26 -13.29 11.36
C PRO A 162 4.05 -14.21 11.29
N ASN A 163 4.29 -15.53 11.41
CA ASN A 163 3.25 -16.57 11.44
C ASN A 163 2.28 -16.55 10.24
N PHE A 164 2.73 -16.03 9.10
CA PHE A 164 1.93 -15.97 7.87
C PHE A 164 2.75 -16.45 6.69
N THR A 165 2.18 -17.40 5.95
CA THR A 165 2.67 -17.82 4.63
C THR A 165 1.53 -17.64 3.67
N SER A 166 1.73 -16.85 2.61
CA SER A 166 0.67 -16.59 1.66
C SER A 166 0.35 -17.84 0.83
N PRO A 167 -0.92 -18.27 0.75
CA PRO A 167 -1.38 -19.23 -0.24
C PRO A 167 -1.65 -18.59 -1.61
N ALA A 168 -1.50 -17.27 -1.72
CA ALA A 168 -1.79 -16.47 -2.91
C ALA A 168 -0.48 -16.03 -3.62
N PRO A 169 -0.54 -15.71 -4.92
CA PRO A 169 -1.68 -15.96 -5.78
C PRO A 169 -1.86 -17.46 -6.05
N VAL A 170 -3.10 -17.89 -6.25
CA VAL A 170 -3.37 -19.30 -6.57
C VAL A 170 -2.84 -19.63 -7.97
N ARG A 171 -2.25 -20.81 -8.11
CA ARG A 171 -1.87 -21.39 -9.40
C ARG A 171 -3.00 -22.32 -9.82
N GLU A 172 -3.61 -22.06 -10.97
CA GLU A 172 -4.61 -22.96 -11.58
C GLU A 172 -3.99 -24.31 -11.97
#